data_AF-A0A328TL18-F1
#
_entry.id   AF-A0A328TL18-F1
#
_cell.length_a   1.000
_cell.length_b   1.000
_cell.length_c   1.000
_cell.angle_alpha   90.00
_cell.angle_beta   90.00
_cell.angle_gamma   90.00
#
_symmetry.space_group_name_H-M   'P 1'
#
loop_
_entity.id
_entity.type
_entity.pdbx_description
1 polymer ?
#
loop_
_entity_poly.entity_id
_entity_poly.type
_entity_poly.pdbx_seq_one_letter_code
_entity_poly.pdbx_strand_id
1 'polypeptide(L)'
;MAVINGNNQQEMRGVARMQSEIADGGILKEMVGNGYLVITISPKEGEPYQGVVGLEGETLAECLEDYFRSEQLPTRLFIRTGESEGKRAQAAFCCRCCLRRMPAWVSSTIWRR
;
A
#
# COMPACT_ATOMS: atom_id res chain seq x y z
N MET A 1 14.11 5.58 -0.34
CA MET A 1 13.07 5.25 -1.35
C MET A 1 12.75 3.76 -1.26
N ALA A 2 11.49 3.39 -1.11
CA ALA A 2 11.04 2.00 -1.17
C ALA A 2 10.00 1.83 -2.27
N VAL A 3 10.08 0.74 -3.02
CA VAL A 3 9.16 0.43 -4.12
C VAL A 3 8.76 -1.03 -4.02
N ILE A 4 7.46 -1.30 -4.11
CA ILE A 4 6.89 -2.63 -4.19
C ILE A 4 6.04 -2.69 -5.46
N ASN A 5 6.23 -3.73 -6.26
CA ASN A 5 5.45 -4.04 -7.44
C ASN A 5 4.83 -5.43 -7.27
N GLY A 6 3.55 -5.54 -7.62
CA GLY A 6 2.79 -6.78 -7.60
C GLY A 6 1.91 -6.88 -8.84
N ASN A 7 1.68 -8.10 -9.32
CA ASN A 7 0.68 -8.35 -10.37
C ASN A 7 -0.53 -9.11 -9.84
N ASN A 8 -1.52 -9.34 -10.71
CA ASN A 8 -2.75 -10.07 -10.38
C ASN A 8 -2.53 -11.55 -10.03
N GLN A 9 -1.36 -12.12 -10.34
CA GLN A 9 -0.95 -13.46 -9.94
C GLN A 9 -0.27 -13.50 -8.56
N GLN A 10 -0.31 -12.38 -7.82
CA GLN A 10 0.34 -12.22 -6.52
C GLN A 10 1.87 -12.37 -6.57
N GLU A 11 2.47 -12.17 -7.74
CA GLU A 11 3.93 -12.12 -7.87
C GLU A 11 4.44 -10.77 -7.38
N MET A 12 5.06 -10.76 -6.20
CA MET A 12 5.53 -9.54 -5.54
C MET A 12 7.03 -9.37 -5.69
N ARG A 13 7.48 -8.15 -6.00
CA ARG A 13 8.89 -7.73 -6.04
C ARG A 13 9.05 -6.41 -5.32
N GLY A 14 10.06 -6.28 -4.48
CA GLY A 14 10.30 -5.06 -3.71
C GLY A 14 11.77 -4.69 -3.66
N VAL A 15 12.06 -3.40 -3.69
CA VAL A 15 13.40 -2.84 -3.48
C VAL A 15 13.33 -1.66 -2.53
N ALA A 16 14.30 -1.53 -1.64
CA ALA A 16 14.44 -0.39 -0.76
C ALA A 16 15.88 0.15 -0.86
N ARG A 17 15.99 1.47 -0.99
CA ARG A 17 17.25 2.21 -0.95
C ARG A 17 17.26 3.07 0.30
N MET A 18 18.16 2.73 1.21
CA MET A 18 18.54 3.52 2.38
C MET A 18 19.62 4.52 1.97
N GLN A 19 19.50 5.75 2.45
CA GLN A 19 20.54 6.77 2.28
C GLN A 19 21.22 7.11 3.62
N SER A 20 20.63 6.71 4.74
CA SER A 20 21.11 6.94 6.09
C SER A 20 20.78 5.74 6.98
N GLU A 21 21.49 5.61 8.11
CA GLU A 21 21.10 4.67 9.16
C GLU A 21 19.73 5.06 9.73
N ILE A 22 18.87 4.07 9.90
CA ILE A 22 17.56 4.22 10.55
C ILE A 22 17.74 3.79 12.00
N ALA A 23 17.28 4.62 12.94
CA ALA A 23 17.29 4.28 14.36
C ALA A 23 16.37 3.08 14.63
N ASP A 24 16.80 2.17 15.49
CA ASP A 24 15.98 1.04 15.93
C ASP A 24 14.70 1.56 16.60
N GLY A 25 13.55 1.16 16.07
CA GLY A 25 12.22 1.59 16.55
C GLY A 25 11.71 2.92 15.99
N GLY A 26 12.37 3.51 14.99
CA GLY A 26 11.91 4.75 14.37
C GLY A 26 10.52 4.65 13.74
N ILE A 27 9.70 5.70 13.89
CA ILE A 27 8.37 5.78 13.27
C ILE A 27 8.48 5.94 11.75
N LEU A 28 7.44 5.55 11.00
CA LEU A 28 7.43 5.61 9.53
C LEU A 28 7.87 6.99 8.99
N LYS A 29 7.41 8.05 9.65
CA LYS A 29 7.72 9.44 9.30
C LYS A 29 9.21 9.79 9.50
N GLU A 30 9.88 9.18 10.47
CA GLU A 30 11.32 9.34 10.69
C GLU A 30 12.14 8.53 9.69
N MET A 31 11.65 7.34 9.32
CA MET A 31 12.32 6.48 8.32
C MET A 31 12.26 7.04 6.90
N VAL A 32 11.13 7.67 6.54
CA VAL A 32 10.88 8.16 5.18
C VAL A 32 11.09 9.68 5.07
N GLY A 33 10.92 10.40 6.17
CA GLY A 33 10.90 11.87 6.20
C GLY A 33 9.61 12.44 5.61
N ASN A 34 9.72 13.65 5.05
CA ASN A 34 8.64 14.26 4.27
C ASN A 34 8.60 13.61 2.87
N GLY A 35 7.80 12.56 2.75
CA GLY A 35 7.65 11.81 1.51
C GLY A 35 6.21 11.75 1.03
N TYR A 36 6.06 11.22 -0.17
CA TYR A 36 4.77 10.90 -0.76
C TYR A 36 4.72 9.42 -1.09
N LEU A 37 3.57 8.82 -0.89
CA LEU A 37 3.24 7.48 -1.34
C LEU A 37 2.61 7.59 -2.73
N VAL A 38 3.21 6.92 -3.70
CA VAL A 38 2.70 6.85 -5.08
C VAL A 38 2.15 5.45 -5.31
N ILE A 39 0.90 5.38 -5.75
CA ILE A 39 0.23 4.14 -6.15
C ILE A 39 0.01 4.22 -7.65
N THR A 40 0.71 3.35 -8.39
CA THR A 40 0.55 3.24 -9.84
C THR A 40 -0.14 1.93 -10.16
N ILE A 41 -1.26 2.02 -10.88
CA ILE A 41 -2.02 0.88 -11.39
C ILE A 41 -1.96 0.93 -12.91
N SER A 42 -1.20 0.00 -13.49
CA SER A 42 -1.06 -0.13 -14.95
C SER A 42 -1.81 -1.38 -15.42
N PRO A 43 -3.08 -1.26 -15.85
CA PRO A 43 -3.82 -2.40 -16.39
C PRO A 43 -3.23 -2.83 -17.74
N LYS A 44 -3.45 -4.09 -18.14
CA LYS A 44 -3.06 -4.55 -19.49
C LYS A 44 -3.87 -3.87 -20.59
N GLU A 45 -5.09 -3.46 -20.27
CA GLU A 45 -6.02 -2.76 -21.15
C GLU A 45 -6.57 -1.54 -20.43
N GLY A 46 -6.52 -0.38 -21.07
CA GLY A 46 -6.97 0.89 -20.51
C GLY A 46 -5.82 1.85 -20.17
N GLU A 47 -6.19 3.00 -19.62
CA GLU A 47 -5.24 4.05 -19.26
C GLU A 47 -4.60 3.76 -17.90
N PRO A 48 -3.27 3.95 -17.75
CA PRO A 48 -2.60 3.83 -16.47
C PRO A 48 -3.11 4.90 -15.49
N TYR A 49 -3.30 4.48 -14.25
CA TYR A 49 -3.72 5.36 -13.17
C TYR A 49 -2.59 5.56 -12.17
N GLN A 50 -2.34 6.80 -11.76
CA GLN A 50 -1.38 7.11 -10.71
C GLN A 50 -2.02 8.06 -9.70
N GLY A 51 -2.05 7.62 -8.45
CA GLY A 51 -2.47 8.44 -7.34
C GLY A 51 -1.29 8.72 -6.40
N VAL A 52 -1.26 9.94 -5.87
CA VAL A 52 -0.20 10.41 -4.97
C VAL A 52 -0.86 10.86 -3.67
N VAL A 53 -0.37 10.34 -2.55
CA VAL A 53 -0.83 10.73 -1.21
C VAL A 53 0.36 11.16 -0.36
N GLY A 54 0.20 12.22 0.42
CA GLY A 54 1.21 12.63 1.39
C GLY A 54 1.35 11.61 2.51
N LEU A 55 2.58 11.32 2.94
CA LEU A 55 2.83 10.51 4.15
C LEU A 55 2.65 11.39 5.40
N GLU A 56 1.41 11.81 5.65
CA GLU A 56 1.07 12.65 6.80
C GLU A 56 0.68 11.85 8.04
N GLY A 57 0.17 10.62 7.84
CA GLY A 57 -0.23 9.70 8.91
C GLY A 57 0.95 9.09 9.67
N GLU A 58 0.68 8.57 10.86
CA GLU A 58 1.70 7.93 11.71
C GLU A 58 2.01 6.52 11.22
N THR A 59 1.04 5.88 10.55
CA THR A 59 1.18 4.53 10.02
C THR A 59 0.93 4.45 8.51
N LEU A 60 1.48 3.41 7.87
CA LEU A 60 1.24 3.13 6.45
C LEU A 60 -0.24 2.83 6.17
N ALA A 61 -0.92 2.19 7.13
CA ALA A 61 -2.33 1.87 7.01
C ALA A 61 -3.18 3.15 6.93
N GLU A 62 -2.95 4.13 7.79
CA GLU A 62 -3.65 5.43 7.76
C GLU A 62 -3.46 6.16 6.44
N CYS A 63 -2.21 6.25 5.97
CA CYS A 63 -1.90 6.92 4.70
C CYS A 63 -2.62 6.26 3.52
N LEU A 64 -2.70 4.92 3.51
CA LEU A 64 -3.44 4.17 2.49
C LEU A 64 -4.96 4.33 2.65
N GLU A 65 -5.48 4.36 3.87
CA GLU A 65 -6.91 4.61 4.12
C GLU A 65 -7.34 6.00 3.64
N ASP A 66 -6.51 7.03 3.84
CA ASP A 66 -6.77 8.38 3.34
C ASP A 66 -6.73 8.45 1.81
N TYR A 67 -5.83 7.70 1.18
CA TYR A 67 -5.84 7.49 -0.27
C TYR A 67 -7.16 6.89 -0.75
N PHE A 68 -7.59 5.75 -0.18
CA PHE A 68 -8.83 5.10 -0.60
C PHE A 68 -10.08 5.94 -0.29
N ARG A 69 -10.06 6.72 0.80
CA ARG A 69 -11.12 7.69 1.10
C ARG A 69 -11.23 8.75 0.01
N SER A 70 -10.10 9.24 -0.51
CA SER A 70 -10.06 10.19 -1.61
C SER A 70 -10.63 9.59 -2.91
N GLU A 71 -10.43 8.28 -3.13
CA GLU A 71 -11.04 7.51 -4.23
C GLU A 71 -12.52 7.14 -4.00
N GLN A 72 -13.16 7.65 -2.94
CA GLN A 72 -14.54 7.30 -2.54
C GLN A 72 -14.75 5.81 -2.24
N LEU A 73 -13.69 5.09 -1.90
CA LEU A 73 -13.71 3.69 -1.50
C LEU A 73 -13.58 3.60 0.03
N PRO A 74 -14.66 3.32 0.79
CA PRO A 74 -14.57 3.13 2.23
C PRO A 74 -13.82 1.82 2.55
N THR A 75 -12.50 1.92 2.60
CA THR A 75 -11.57 0.81 2.81
C THR A 75 -10.91 0.96 4.17
N ARG A 76 -10.86 -0.13 4.95
CA ARG A 76 -10.02 -0.23 6.16
C ARG A 76 -8.90 -1.23 5.97
N LEU A 77 -7.71 -0.88 6.46
CA LEU A 77 -6.49 -1.64 6.25
C LEU A 77 -5.87 -2.01 7.59
N PHE A 78 -5.67 -3.30 7.80
CA PHE A 78 -4.95 -3.81 8.95
C PHE A 78 -3.66 -4.45 8.47
N ILE A 79 -2.55 -3.79 8.78
CA ILE A 79 -1.19 -4.29 8.50
C ILE A 79 -0.58 -4.73 9.83
N ARG A 80 -0.21 -6.00 9.91
CA ARG A 80 0.53 -6.55 11.05
C ARG A 80 1.81 -7.18 10.55
N THR A 81 2.92 -6.79 11.16
CA THR A 81 4.23 -7.40 10.93
C THR A 81 4.65 -8.09 12.21
N GLY A 82 5.06 -9.36 12.11
CA GLY A 82 5.54 -10.13 13.24
C GLY A 82 6.81 -10.89 12.90
N GLU A 83 7.34 -11.58 13.89
CA GLU A 83 8.33 -12.62 13.69
C GLU A 83 7.67 -13.95 14.05
N SER A 84 7.91 -14.97 13.24
CA SER A 84 7.43 -16.33 13.48
C SER A 84 8.63 -17.24 13.37
N GLU A 85 8.91 -17.99 14.43
CA GLU A 85 10.01 -18.95 14.51
C GLU A 85 11.41 -18.34 14.25
N GLY A 86 11.69 -17.15 14.77
CA GLY A 86 13.01 -16.51 14.65
C GLY A 86 13.37 -16.10 13.21
N LYS A 87 12.44 -16.23 12.27
CA LYS A 87 12.49 -15.62 10.94
C LYS A 87 11.59 -14.40 10.96
N ARG A 88 12.02 -13.29 10.35
CA ARG A 88 11.14 -12.14 10.06
C ARG A 88 9.99 -12.67 9.21
N ALA A 89 8.81 -12.86 9.80
CA ALA A 89 7.78 -13.68 9.20
C ALA A 89 6.47 -12.90 9.01
N GLN A 90 6.00 -12.99 7.77
CA GLN A 90 4.62 -12.78 7.36
C GLN A 90 4.02 -11.44 7.81
N ALA A 91 4.11 -10.45 6.92
CA ALA A 91 3.20 -9.33 6.96
C ALA A 91 1.78 -9.84 6.63
N ALA A 92 0.88 -9.80 7.61
CA ALA A 92 -0.53 -10.05 7.37
C ALA A 92 -1.19 -8.76 6.92
N PHE A 93 -1.77 -8.78 5.72
CA PHE A 93 -2.53 -7.68 5.14
C PHE A 93 -4.00 -8.09 5.08
N CYS A 94 -4.84 -7.46 5.90
CA CYS A 94 -6.28 -7.63 5.83
C CYS A 94 -6.92 -6.31 5.39
N CYS A 95 -7.43 -6.31 4.16
CA CYS A 95 -8.24 -5.22 3.63
C CYS A 95 -9.71 -5.54 3.89
N ARG A 96 -10.37 -4.73 4.70
CA ARG A 96 -11.83 -4.75 4.87
C ARG A 96 -12.40 -3.59 4.06
N CYS A 97 -12.73 -3.84 2.81
CA CYS A 97 -13.58 -2.94 2.03
C CYS A 97 -15.01 -3.01 2.57
N CYS A 98 -15.59 -1.89 2.99
CA CYS A 98 -17.01 -1.81 3.23
C CYS A 98 -17.70 -1.95 1.87
N LEU A 99 -18.43 -3.05 1.63
CA LEU A 99 -19.10 -3.41 0.36
C LEU A 99 -20.28 -2.48 0.00
N ARG A 100 -20.14 -1.17 0.17
CA ARG A 100 -21.07 -0.19 -0.37
C ARG A 100 -20.69 0.07 -1.82
N ARG A 101 -21.26 -0.74 -2.72
CA ARG A 101 -21.30 -0.59 -4.18
C ARG A 101 -20.00 -0.05 -4.79
N MET A 102 -19.07 -0.95 -5.11
CA MET A 102 -17.86 -0.62 -5.87
C MET A 102 -18.24 0.20 -7.13
N PRO A 103 -17.56 1.33 -7.41
CA PRO A 103 -17.69 2.03 -8.68
C PRO A 103 -17.41 1.07 -9.83
N ALA A 104 -18.18 1.17 -10.92
CA ALA A 104 -18.16 0.19 -12.02
C ALA A 104 -16.76 -0.03 -12.64
N TRP A 105 -15.86 0.95 -12.55
CA TRP A 105 -14.50 0.87 -13.08
C TRP A 105 -13.51 0.09 -12.19
N VAL A 106 -13.77 -0.06 -10.89
CA VAL A 106 -12.96 -0.90 -9.98
C VAL A 106 -13.30 -2.39 -10.16
N SER A 107 -14.55 -2.70 -10.54
CA SER A 107 -15.04 -4.07 -10.69
C SER A 107 -14.64 -4.74 -12.01
N SER A 108 -14.29 -3.98 -13.05
CA SER A 108 -14.09 -4.55 -14.39
C SER A 108 -12.68 -5.06 -14.64
N THR A 109 -11.65 -4.50 -13.99
CA THR A 109 -10.26 -4.66 -14.47
C THR A 109 -9.29 -5.27 -13.44
N ILE A 110 -9.51 -5.06 -12.14
CA ILE A 110 -8.53 -5.47 -11.10
C ILE A 110 -8.84 -6.83 -10.47
N TRP A 111 -10.12 -7.25 -10.41
CA TRP A 111 -10.56 -8.46 -9.69
C TRP A 111 -11.15 -9.56 -10.59
N ARG A 112 -11.17 -9.36 -11.90
CA ARG A 112 -11.62 -10.36 -12.88
C ARG A 112 -10.44 -10.92 -13.70
N ARG A 113 -9.49 -11.59 -13.04
CA ARG A 113 -8.69 -12.74 -13.54
C ARG A 113 -7.49 -12.99 -12.65
#